data_AF-A9AYZ4-F1
#
_entry.id   AF-A9AYZ4-F1
#
_cell.length_a   1.000
_cell.length_b   1.000
_cell.length_c   1.000
_cell.angle_alpha   90.00
_cell.angle_beta   90.00
_cell.angle_gamma   90.00
#
_symmetry.space_group_name_H-M   'P 1'
#
loop_
_entity.id
_entity.type
_entity.pdbx_description
1 polymer ?
#
loop_
_entity_poly.entity_id
_entity_poly.type
_entity_poly.pdbx_seq_one_letter_code
_entity_poly.pdbx_strand_id
1 'polypeptide(L)'
;MQTMWMLAAGDLLTFSLTTAALWWLTSMIGLMDAESGYLAGLGALMISFGGALSSLNRFSRLAMGQSLFGWSIDLFQFLTPGFVCLAYGLWYGQQALRLRRTTQIWLAPMLTIFAIQSFAALMIGRQNGPSQFIVLLSFTSIASFTMIGLCIRQARWQGLRTVIIFSAAYLTMISSMNIIAHSFNEQNDLMISMVLTTNMLAALCFAGAGWILYQSTKRRQQIQRIMAMLDDSLAQPKLNGRAGPIH
;
A
#
# COMPACT_ATOMS: atom_id res chain seq x y z
N MET A 1 -5.70 12.53 30.96
CA MET A 1 -6.05 13.43 29.83
C MET A 1 -4.88 13.67 28.86
N GLN A 2 -3.66 14.00 29.31
CA GLN A 2 -2.52 14.21 28.40
C GLN A 2 -2.16 12.97 27.54
N THR A 3 -2.28 11.76 28.09
CA THR A 3 -2.03 10.51 27.36
C THR A 3 -3.01 10.30 26.20
N MET A 4 -4.30 10.59 26.37
CA MET A 4 -5.30 10.47 25.29
C MET A 4 -4.98 11.34 24.07
N TRP A 5 -4.53 12.57 24.29
CA TRP A 5 -4.16 13.48 23.21
C TRP A 5 -2.91 13.01 22.46
N MET A 6 -1.92 12.44 23.17
CA MET A 6 -0.75 11.83 22.53
C MET A 6 -1.12 10.63 21.66
N LEU A 7 -1.99 9.73 22.13
CA LEU A 7 -2.44 8.58 21.33
C LEU A 7 -3.20 9.02 20.08
N ALA A 8 -4.14 9.97 20.23
CA ALA A 8 -4.95 10.45 19.11
C ALA A 8 -4.09 11.17 18.07
N ALA A 9 -3.19 12.06 18.49
CA ALA A 9 -2.28 12.75 17.59
C ALA A 9 -1.36 11.77 16.86
N GLY A 10 -0.90 10.73 17.56
CA GLY A 10 -0.01 9.75 16.96
C GLY A 10 -0.67 8.79 15.98
N ASP A 11 -1.90 8.37 16.25
CA ASP A 11 -2.69 7.59 15.30
C ASP A 11 -3.02 8.42 14.04
N LEU A 12 -3.33 9.71 14.20
CA LEU A 12 -3.59 10.61 13.06
C LEU A 12 -2.35 10.87 12.21
N LEU A 13 -1.18 11.04 12.85
CA LEU A 13 0.10 11.19 12.14
C LEU A 13 0.48 9.90 11.41
N THR A 14 0.31 8.74 12.04
CA THR A 14 0.55 7.44 11.39
C THR A 14 -0.38 7.26 10.19
N PHE A 15 -1.67 7.61 10.35
CA PHE A 15 -2.66 7.55 9.28
C PHE A 15 -2.30 8.46 8.09
N SER A 16 -1.90 9.71 8.35
CA SER A 16 -1.55 10.66 7.29
C SER A 16 -0.30 10.22 6.53
N LEU A 17 0.73 9.73 7.23
CA LEU A 17 1.94 9.18 6.62
C LEU A 17 1.65 7.94 5.78
N THR A 18 0.81 7.04 6.29
CA THR A 18 0.45 5.81 5.55
C THR A 18 -0.37 6.16 4.31
N THR A 19 -1.29 7.12 4.41
CA THR A 19 -2.06 7.60 3.26
C THR A 19 -1.17 8.28 2.21
N ALA A 20 -0.19 9.08 2.63
CA ALA A 20 0.80 9.66 1.73
C ALA A 20 1.65 8.58 1.03
N ALA A 21 2.08 7.56 1.78
CA ALA A 21 2.82 6.42 1.24
C ALA A 21 2.01 5.66 0.17
N LEU A 22 0.73 5.39 0.46
CA LEU A 22 -0.20 4.76 -0.47
C LEU A 22 -0.35 5.61 -1.74
N TRP A 23 -0.53 6.93 -1.60
CA TRP A 23 -0.64 7.83 -2.75
C TRP A 23 0.60 7.81 -3.65
N TRP A 24 1.81 7.78 -3.06
CA TRP A 24 3.04 7.66 -3.84
C TRP A 24 3.15 6.30 -4.55
N LEU A 25 2.79 5.21 -3.88
CA LEU A 25 2.79 3.88 -4.47
C LEU A 25 1.78 3.76 -5.60
N THR A 26 0.54 4.23 -5.42
CA THR A 26 -0.48 4.18 -6.48
C THR A 26 -0.10 5.05 -7.66
N SER A 27 0.44 6.24 -7.42
CA SER A 27 0.94 7.12 -8.47
C SER A 27 2.09 6.46 -9.24
N MET A 28 3.01 5.79 -8.54
CA MET A 28 4.09 5.03 -9.16
C MET A 28 3.56 3.88 -10.02
N ILE A 29 2.57 3.12 -9.53
CA ILE A 29 1.94 2.03 -10.29
C ILE A 29 1.25 2.58 -11.54
N GLY A 30 0.50 3.68 -11.41
CA GLY A 30 -0.18 4.33 -12.53
C GLY A 30 0.76 4.92 -13.58
N LEU A 31 1.99 5.30 -13.19
CA LEU A 31 3.04 5.62 -14.14
C LEU A 31 3.43 4.37 -14.95
N MET A 32 3.59 3.21 -14.31
CA MET A 32 4.01 1.98 -14.98
C MET A 32 2.95 1.48 -15.99
N ASP A 33 1.69 1.47 -15.60
CA ASP A 33 0.56 1.10 -16.45
C ASP A 33 -0.75 1.69 -15.89
N ALA A 34 -1.55 2.32 -16.75
CA ALA A 34 -2.73 3.09 -16.32
C ALA A 34 -3.81 2.19 -15.69
N GLU A 35 -4.07 1.01 -16.25
CA GLU A 35 -5.07 0.08 -15.74
C GLU A 35 -4.70 -0.41 -14.33
N SER A 36 -3.42 -0.77 -14.15
CA SER A 36 -2.92 -1.15 -12.82
C SER A 36 -2.94 0.00 -11.81
N GLY A 37 -2.79 1.24 -12.27
CA GLY A 37 -2.95 2.45 -11.46
C GLY A 37 -4.36 2.61 -10.90
N TYR A 38 -5.41 2.37 -11.70
CA TYR A 38 -6.79 2.43 -11.23
C TYR A 38 -7.09 1.37 -10.17
N LEU A 39 -6.63 0.14 -10.39
CA LEU A 39 -6.80 -0.95 -9.41
C LEU A 39 -6.08 -0.63 -8.09
N ALA A 40 -4.84 -0.14 -8.17
CA ALA A 40 -4.07 0.26 -7.00
C ALA A 40 -4.71 1.46 -6.28
N GLY A 41 -5.26 2.42 -7.03
CA GLY A 41 -6.00 3.56 -6.50
C GLY A 41 -7.24 3.15 -5.71
N LEU A 42 -8.02 2.21 -6.24
CA LEU A 42 -9.16 1.61 -5.53
C LEU A 42 -8.68 0.92 -4.24
N GLY A 43 -7.59 0.16 -4.33
CA GLY A 43 -6.98 -0.49 -3.16
C GLY A 43 -6.56 0.51 -2.07
N ALA A 44 -5.88 1.60 -2.46
CA ALA A 44 -5.48 2.66 -1.54
C ALA A 44 -6.68 3.37 -0.91
N LEU A 45 -7.75 3.64 -1.67
CA LEU A 45 -8.99 4.20 -1.12
C LEU A 45 -9.58 3.27 -0.06
N MET A 46 -9.67 1.96 -0.32
CA MET A 46 -10.17 1.00 0.67
C MET A 46 -9.31 0.95 1.93
N ILE A 47 -7.98 0.98 1.79
CA ILE A 47 -7.06 1.00 2.95
C ILE A 47 -7.23 2.31 3.73
N SER A 48 -7.30 3.46 3.06
CA SER A 48 -7.50 4.76 3.71
C SER A 48 -8.86 4.86 4.41
N PHE A 49 -9.93 4.35 3.80
CA PHE A 49 -11.24 4.28 4.46
C PHE A 49 -11.21 3.36 5.69
N GLY A 50 -10.58 2.18 5.57
CA GLY A 50 -10.39 1.28 6.70
C GLY A 50 -9.55 1.90 7.82
N GLY A 51 -8.48 2.62 7.48
CA GLY A 51 -7.63 3.34 8.44
C GLY A 51 -8.37 4.48 9.13
N ALA A 52 -9.15 5.26 8.39
CA ALA A 52 -9.96 6.37 8.92
C ALA A 52 -11.02 5.85 9.89
N LEU A 53 -11.75 4.80 9.51
CA LEU A 53 -12.73 4.14 10.38
C LEU A 53 -12.06 3.55 11.64
N SER A 54 -10.85 2.98 11.52
CA SER A 54 -10.11 2.43 12.66
C SER A 54 -9.72 3.53 13.65
N SER A 55 -9.23 4.66 13.12
CA SER A 55 -8.88 5.82 13.92
C SER A 55 -10.11 6.41 14.61
N LEU A 56 -11.23 6.53 13.88
CA LEU A 56 -12.49 7.02 14.41
C LEU A 56 -13.06 6.12 15.53
N ASN A 57 -12.99 4.80 15.36
CA ASN A 57 -13.44 3.84 16.38
C ASN A 57 -12.56 3.87 17.64
N ARG A 58 -11.23 4.06 17.49
CA ARG A 58 -10.34 4.26 18.63
C ARG A 58 -10.63 5.59 19.34
N PHE A 59 -10.84 6.65 18.58
CA PHE A 59 -11.20 7.96 19.12
C PHE A 59 -12.51 7.90 19.92
N SER A 60 -13.55 7.24 19.38
CA SER A 60 -14.82 7.11 20.09
C SER A 60 -14.69 6.27 21.36
N ARG A 61 -13.90 5.20 21.31
CA ARG A 61 -13.64 4.36 22.50
C ARG A 61 -12.92 5.13 23.59
N LEU A 62 -11.99 6.02 23.22
CA LEU A 62 -11.29 6.90 24.15
C LEU A 62 -12.17 8.04 24.68
N ALA A 63 -13.08 8.57 23.86
CA ALA A 63 -13.93 9.71 24.23
C ALA A 63 -15.20 9.32 25.02
N MET A 64 -15.84 8.20 24.66
CA MET A 64 -17.15 7.79 25.20
C MET A 64 -17.08 6.49 26.00
N GLY A 65 -15.91 5.85 26.11
CA GLY A 65 -15.75 4.55 26.79
C GLY A 65 -16.39 3.37 26.05
N GLN A 66 -17.04 3.62 24.92
CA GLN A 66 -17.75 2.64 24.10
C GLN A 66 -17.19 2.65 22.67
N SER A 67 -17.00 1.46 22.09
CA SER A 67 -16.68 1.35 20.66
C SER A 67 -17.92 1.74 19.84
N LEU A 68 -17.81 2.72 18.95
CA LEU A 68 -18.93 3.21 18.12
C LEU A 68 -19.60 2.08 17.33
N PHE A 69 -18.80 1.10 16.90
CA PHE A 69 -19.27 0.03 16.02
C PHE A 69 -19.49 -1.30 16.74
N GLY A 70 -19.20 -1.42 18.05
CA GLY A 70 -19.20 -2.72 18.76
C GLY A 70 -18.21 -3.77 18.20
N TRP A 71 -17.66 -3.54 17.00
CA TRP A 71 -17.03 -4.52 16.14
C TRP A 71 -15.66 -3.99 15.74
N SER A 72 -14.61 -4.61 16.27
CA SER A 72 -13.25 -4.54 15.70
C SER A 72 -13.13 -5.30 14.37
N ILE A 73 -14.20 -5.98 13.95
CA ILE A 73 -14.23 -7.08 12.98
C ILE A 73 -14.48 -6.58 11.54
N ASP A 74 -15.21 -5.47 11.34
CA ASP A 74 -15.58 -4.98 10.00
C ASP A 74 -14.49 -4.18 9.30
N LEU A 75 -13.50 -3.69 10.05
CA LEU A 75 -12.42 -2.88 9.48
C LEU A 75 -11.54 -3.69 8.54
N PHE A 76 -11.25 -4.95 8.88
CA PHE A 76 -10.44 -5.83 8.04
C PHE A 76 -11.13 -6.17 6.72
N GLN A 77 -12.47 -6.14 6.66
CA GLN A 77 -13.21 -6.42 5.43
C GLN A 77 -12.88 -5.41 4.32
N PHE A 78 -12.43 -4.20 4.67
CA PHE A 78 -11.95 -3.19 3.74
C PHE A 78 -10.43 -3.24 3.55
N LEU A 79 -9.65 -3.47 4.61
CA LEU A 79 -8.18 -3.52 4.49
C LEU A 79 -7.70 -4.69 3.63
N THR A 80 -8.25 -5.90 3.83
CA THR A 80 -7.81 -7.09 3.08
C THR A 80 -7.94 -6.92 1.56
N PRO A 81 -9.12 -6.59 0.99
CA PRO A 81 -9.24 -6.35 -0.44
C PRO A 81 -8.40 -5.16 -0.90
N GLY A 82 -8.26 -4.13 -0.07
CA GLY A 82 -7.41 -2.98 -0.36
C GLY A 82 -5.95 -3.36 -0.63
N PHE A 83 -5.34 -4.15 0.27
CA PHE A 83 -3.97 -4.64 0.10
C PHE A 83 -3.84 -5.63 -1.06
N VAL A 84 -4.84 -6.47 -1.31
CA VAL A 84 -4.85 -7.40 -2.46
C VAL A 84 -4.84 -6.63 -3.78
N CYS A 85 -5.71 -5.62 -3.94
CA CYS A 85 -5.75 -4.76 -5.12
C CYS A 85 -4.42 -4.03 -5.33
N LEU A 86 -3.83 -3.49 -4.27
CA LEU A 86 -2.56 -2.76 -4.34
C LEU A 86 -1.38 -3.68 -4.69
N ALA A 87 -1.29 -4.84 -4.03
CA ALA A 87 -0.26 -5.84 -4.32
C ALA A 87 -0.37 -6.39 -5.75
N TYR A 88 -1.59 -6.71 -6.20
CA TYR A 88 -1.82 -7.20 -7.55
C TYR A 88 -1.54 -6.12 -8.60
N GLY A 89 -2.01 -4.89 -8.39
CA GLY A 89 -1.72 -3.75 -9.27
C GLY A 89 -0.22 -3.51 -9.41
N LEU A 90 0.52 -3.57 -8.30
CA LEU A 90 1.98 -3.45 -8.31
C LEU A 90 2.65 -4.59 -9.10
N TRP A 91 2.24 -5.83 -8.87
CA TRP A 91 2.79 -6.98 -9.58
C TRP A 91 2.49 -6.92 -11.09
N TYR A 92 1.27 -6.54 -11.46
CA TYR A 92 0.87 -6.38 -12.85
C TYR A 92 1.62 -5.24 -13.54
N GLY A 93 1.74 -4.08 -12.90
CA GLY A 93 2.54 -2.96 -13.41
C GLY A 93 4.00 -3.35 -13.64
N GLN A 94 4.59 -4.17 -12.75
CA GLN A 94 5.93 -4.73 -12.94
C GLN A 94 6.03 -5.70 -14.13
N GLN A 95 4.97 -6.45 -14.43
CA GLN A 95 4.92 -7.34 -15.61
C GLN A 95 4.70 -6.58 -16.92
N ALA A 96 3.88 -5.52 -16.89
CA ALA A 96 3.63 -4.67 -18.05
C ALA A 96 4.93 -4.04 -18.57
N LEU A 97 5.82 -3.60 -17.67
CA LEU A 97 7.17 -3.12 -18.04
C LEU A 97 8.06 -4.19 -18.69
N ARG A 98 7.75 -5.48 -18.51
CA ARG A 98 8.48 -6.61 -19.08
C ARG A 98 7.81 -7.17 -20.35
N LEU A 99 6.90 -6.41 -20.97
CA LEU A 99 6.15 -6.78 -22.17
C LEU A 99 5.28 -8.04 -22.03
N ARG A 100 5.02 -8.49 -20.79
CA ARG A 100 4.07 -9.59 -20.51
C ARG A 100 2.72 -8.99 -20.15
N ARG A 101 1.96 -8.61 -21.18
CA ARG A 101 0.57 -8.14 -21.01
C ARG A 101 -0.35 -9.36 -20.89
N THR A 102 -1.08 -9.48 -19.79
CA THR A 102 -2.17 -10.44 -19.66
C THR A 102 -3.49 -9.71 -19.80
N THR A 103 -4.39 -10.20 -20.64
CA THR A 103 -5.62 -9.50 -21.07
C THR A 103 -6.68 -9.26 -19.98
N GLN A 104 -6.49 -9.78 -18.77
CA GLN A 104 -7.49 -9.71 -17.69
C GLN A 104 -6.86 -9.28 -16.36
N ILE A 105 -6.68 -7.98 -16.17
CA ILE A 105 -6.13 -7.39 -14.92
C ILE A 105 -7.12 -7.47 -13.75
N TRP A 106 -8.43 -7.45 -14.00
CA TRP A 106 -9.46 -7.39 -12.95
C TRP A 106 -9.87 -8.77 -12.41
N LEU A 107 -9.70 -9.84 -13.21
CA LEU A 107 -10.27 -11.15 -12.87
C LEU A 107 -9.56 -11.80 -11.68
N ALA A 108 -8.23 -11.76 -11.65
CA ALA A 108 -7.46 -12.33 -10.55
C ALA A 108 -7.71 -11.64 -9.19
N PRO A 109 -7.67 -10.30 -9.05
CA PRO A 109 -7.98 -9.65 -7.76
C PRO A 109 -9.44 -9.82 -7.36
N MET A 110 -10.40 -9.80 -8.31
CA MET A 110 -11.81 -10.09 -8.00
C MET A 110 -11.98 -11.50 -7.43
N LEU A 111 -11.36 -12.50 -8.06
CA LEU A 111 -11.50 -13.90 -7.65
C LEU A 111 -10.86 -14.14 -6.28
N THR A 112 -9.68 -13.56 -6.01
CA THR A 112 -9.05 -13.68 -4.70
C THR A 112 -9.84 -12.97 -3.60
N ILE A 113 -10.34 -11.76 -3.86
CA ILE A 113 -11.20 -11.04 -2.91
C ILE A 113 -12.47 -11.83 -2.64
N PHE A 114 -13.14 -12.31 -3.69
CA PHE A 114 -14.36 -13.10 -3.56
C PHE A 114 -14.11 -14.40 -2.80
N ALA A 115 -13.01 -15.10 -3.07
CA ALA A 115 -12.63 -16.32 -2.35
C ALA A 115 -12.36 -16.06 -0.86
N ILE A 116 -11.62 -15.00 -0.53
CA ILE A 116 -11.31 -14.64 0.86
C ILE A 116 -12.58 -14.24 1.61
N GLN A 117 -13.43 -13.41 1.02
CA GLN A 117 -14.69 -12.96 1.65
C GLN A 117 -15.69 -14.11 1.79
N SER A 118 -15.81 -14.98 0.78
CA SER A 118 -16.67 -16.17 0.85
C SER A 118 -16.18 -17.14 1.92
N PHE A 119 -14.87 -17.37 2.00
CA PHE A 119 -14.28 -18.22 3.03
C PHE A 119 -14.49 -17.64 4.43
N ALA A 120 -14.30 -16.33 4.58
CA ALA A 120 -14.60 -15.64 5.84
C ALA A 120 -16.07 -15.76 6.24
N ALA A 121 -16.99 -15.54 5.30
CA ALA A 121 -18.43 -15.64 5.54
C ALA A 121 -18.87 -17.07 5.91
N LEU A 122 -18.29 -18.10 5.28
CA LEU A 122 -18.56 -19.50 5.64
C LEU A 122 -18.11 -19.85 7.06
N MET A 123 -17.04 -19.22 7.56
CA MET A 123 -16.56 -19.43 8.93
C MET A 123 -17.48 -18.78 9.98
N ILE A 124 -18.20 -17.71 9.64
CA ILE A 124 -19.25 -17.10 10.50
C ILE A 124 -20.37 -18.10 10.74
N GLY A 125 -20.79 -18.84 9.71
CA GLY A 125 -21.88 -19.82 9.81
C GLY A 125 -21.54 -21.06 10.66
N ARG A 126 -20.28 -21.27 11.04
CA ARG A 126 -19.83 -22.47 11.77
C ARG A 126 -19.32 -22.24 13.19
N GLN A 127 -18.93 -21.03 13.56
CA GLN A 127 -18.40 -20.75 14.89
C GLN A 127 -18.91 -19.41 15.42
N ASN A 128 -19.65 -19.46 16.53
CA ASN A 128 -20.03 -18.29 17.35
C ASN A 128 -18.80 -17.72 18.11
N GLY A 129 -17.73 -17.37 17.40
CA GLY A 129 -16.48 -16.88 17.99
C GLY A 129 -15.69 -15.96 17.04
N PRO A 130 -14.60 -15.32 17.53
CA PRO A 130 -13.79 -14.33 16.80
C PRO A 130 -12.92 -14.95 15.68
N SER A 131 -13.35 -16.04 15.05
CA SER A 131 -12.61 -16.79 14.03
C SER A 131 -12.43 -16.01 12.73
N GLN A 132 -13.45 -15.23 12.33
CA GLN A 132 -13.38 -14.35 11.16
C GLN A 132 -12.24 -13.34 11.27
N PHE A 133 -12.07 -12.73 12.46
CA PHE A 133 -11.04 -11.73 12.71
C PHE A 133 -9.63 -12.29 12.47
N ILE A 134 -9.35 -13.49 13.00
CA ILE A 134 -8.03 -14.13 12.87
C ILE A 134 -7.74 -14.46 11.41
N VAL A 135 -8.73 -14.95 10.67
CA VAL A 135 -8.60 -15.28 9.25
C VAL A 135 -8.33 -14.03 8.42
N LEU A 136 -9.14 -12.98 8.54
CA LEU A 136 -8.93 -11.74 7.78
C LEU A 136 -7.62 -11.05 8.16
N LEU A 137 -7.25 -11.05 9.44
CA LEU A 137 -5.98 -10.46 9.89
C LEU A 137 -4.79 -11.23 9.30
N SER A 138 -4.87 -12.55 9.22
CA SER A 138 -3.84 -13.39 8.58
C SER A 138 -3.71 -13.06 7.09
N PHE A 139 -4.83 -13.02 6.36
CA PHE A 139 -4.82 -12.66 4.93
C PHE A 139 -4.32 -11.24 4.68
N THR A 140 -4.74 -10.28 5.50
CA THR A 140 -4.29 -8.89 5.42
C THR A 140 -2.78 -8.80 5.63
N SER A 141 -2.26 -9.54 6.61
CA SER A 141 -0.83 -9.61 6.91
C SER A 141 -0.06 -10.22 5.74
N ILE A 142 -0.52 -11.34 5.18
CA ILE A 142 0.09 -11.97 3.99
C ILE A 142 0.09 -11.00 2.81
N ALA A 143 -1.02 -10.30 2.56
CA ALA A 143 -1.14 -9.33 1.48
C ALA A 143 -0.20 -8.13 1.69
N SER A 144 -0.09 -7.60 2.91
CA SER A 144 0.84 -6.50 3.23
C SER A 144 2.30 -6.94 3.09
N PHE A 145 2.67 -8.14 3.57
CA PHE A 145 4.01 -8.70 3.36
C PHE A 145 4.34 -8.89 1.88
N THR A 146 3.37 -9.37 1.10
CA THR A 146 3.51 -9.55 -0.34
C THR A 146 3.74 -8.20 -1.04
N MET A 147 2.95 -7.18 -0.69
CA MET A 147 3.11 -5.82 -1.21
C MET A 147 4.51 -5.27 -0.92
N ILE A 148 4.98 -5.38 0.32
CA ILE A 148 6.33 -4.91 0.70
C ILE A 148 7.41 -5.70 -0.03
N GLY A 149 7.24 -7.03 -0.16
CA GLY A 149 8.15 -7.88 -0.93
C GLY A 149 8.24 -7.47 -2.40
N LEU A 150 7.13 -7.08 -3.01
CA LEU A 150 7.09 -6.54 -4.38
C LEU A 150 7.75 -5.16 -4.48
N CYS A 151 7.60 -4.30 -3.48
CA CYS A 151 8.33 -3.02 -3.39
C CYS A 151 9.84 -3.24 -3.28
N ILE A 152 10.29 -4.18 -2.45
CA ILE A 152 11.71 -4.57 -2.34
C ILE A 152 12.22 -5.14 -3.66
N ARG A 153 11.43 -5.99 -4.32
CA ARG A 153 11.77 -6.55 -5.65
C ARG A 153 11.96 -5.43 -6.67
N GLN A 154 11.07 -4.43 -6.68
CA GLN A 154 11.18 -3.26 -7.55
C GLN A 154 12.41 -2.42 -7.23
N ALA A 155 12.67 -2.16 -5.95
CA ALA A 155 13.84 -1.42 -5.49
C ALA A 155 15.13 -2.09 -5.93
N ARG A 156 15.20 -3.44 -5.87
CA ARG A 156 16.34 -4.23 -6.37
C ARG A 156 16.54 -4.05 -7.87
N TRP A 157 15.48 -4.10 -8.68
CA TRP A 157 15.59 -3.85 -10.12
C TRP A 157 16.02 -2.41 -10.44
N GLN A 158 15.67 -1.45 -9.58
CA GLN A 158 16.06 -0.06 -9.76
C GLN A 158 17.42 0.31 -9.13
N GLY A 159 18.07 -0.62 -8.40
CA GLY A 159 19.32 -0.37 -7.70
C GLY A 159 19.21 0.52 -6.46
N LEU A 160 18.00 0.70 -5.91
CA LEU A 160 17.72 1.64 -4.82
C LEU A 160 17.94 0.98 -3.45
N ARG A 161 19.19 1.00 -2.96
CA ARG A 161 19.55 0.42 -1.65
C ARG A 161 18.77 1.05 -0.48
N THR A 162 18.53 2.36 -0.51
CA THR A 162 17.82 3.08 0.54
C THR A 162 16.39 2.59 0.74
N VAL A 163 15.68 2.27 -0.35
CA VAL A 163 14.31 1.74 -0.30
C VAL A 163 14.29 0.35 0.33
N ILE A 164 15.29 -0.49 0.02
CA ILE A 164 15.41 -1.83 0.61
C ILE A 164 15.62 -1.71 2.11
N ILE A 165 16.50 -0.80 2.56
CA ILE A 165 16.75 -0.56 3.98
C ILE A 165 15.49 -0.07 4.69
N PHE A 166 14.79 0.93 4.14
CA PHE A 166 13.54 1.43 4.75
C PHE A 166 12.43 0.39 4.76
N SER A 167 12.29 -0.43 3.71
CA SER A 167 11.29 -1.50 3.68
C SER A 167 11.63 -2.62 4.68
N ALA A 168 12.91 -2.95 4.84
CA ALA A 168 13.36 -3.92 5.85
C ALA A 168 13.13 -3.37 7.27
N ALA A 169 13.48 -2.10 7.52
CA ALA A 169 13.22 -1.44 8.80
C ALA A 169 11.73 -1.45 9.15
N TYR A 170 10.86 -1.12 8.18
CA TYR A 170 9.41 -1.20 8.34
C TYR A 170 8.93 -2.60 8.75
N LEU A 171 9.40 -3.65 8.07
CA LEU A 171 9.07 -5.04 8.42
C LEU A 171 9.52 -5.42 9.83
N THR A 172 10.74 -5.02 10.21
CA THR A 172 11.26 -5.29 11.55
C THR A 172 10.45 -4.58 12.63
N MET A 173 10.03 -3.33 12.40
CA MET A 173 9.22 -2.55 13.34
C MET A 173 7.81 -3.11 13.50
N ILE A 174 7.16 -3.55 12.42
CA ILE A 174 5.84 -4.21 12.52
C ILE A 174 5.95 -5.54 13.25
N SER A 175 6.99 -6.31 12.97
CA SER A 175 7.22 -7.60 13.62
C SER A 175 7.48 -7.43 15.11
N SER A 176 8.32 -6.44 15.50
CA SER A 176 8.57 -6.13 16.91
C SER A 176 7.30 -5.65 17.61
N MET A 177 6.46 -4.86 16.95
CA MET A 177 5.19 -4.40 17.52
C MET A 177 4.24 -5.56 17.82
N ASN A 178 4.15 -6.56 16.92
CA ASN A 178 3.35 -7.77 17.17
C ASN A 178 3.86 -8.59 18.35
N ILE A 179 5.18 -8.68 18.54
CA ILE A 179 5.79 -9.37 19.69
C ILE A 179 5.46 -8.63 20.99
N ILE A 180 5.70 -7.31 21.03
CA ILE A 180 5.44 -6.47 22.21
C ILE A 180 3.96 -6.56 22.62
N ALA A 181 3.04 -6.58 21.66
CA ALA A 181 1.60 -6.65 21.91
C ALA A 181 1.17 -7.98 22.59
N HIS A 182 1.93 -9.06 22.46
CA HIS A 182 1.60 -10.36 23.05
C HIS A 182 2.42 -10.69 24.31
N SER A 183 3.55 -10.03 24.52
CA SER A 183 4.46 -10.34 25.65
C SER A 183 4.09 -9.66 26.96
N PHE A 184 3.25 -8.61 26.95
CA PHE A 184 2.90 -7.86 28.16
C PHE A 184 1.39 -7.92 28.41
N ASN A 185 1.00 -8.61 29.49
CA ASN A 185 -0.39 -8.80 29.89
C ASN A 185 -0.98 -7.57 30.62
N GLU A 186 -0.15 -6.60 31.04
CA GLU A 186 -0.58 -5.35 31.66
C GLU A 186 -0.19 -4.14 30.80
N GLN A 187 -1.19 -3.34 30.42
CA GLN A 187 -1.01 -2.11 29.65
C GLN A 187 -0.40 -1.01 30.53
N ASN A 188 0.92 -0.97 30.58
CA ASN A 188 1.67 0.10 31.23
C ASN A 188 1.84 1.29 30.27
N ASP A 189 1.80 2.54 30.77
CA ASP A 189 1.90 3.77 29.94
C ASP A 189 3.16 3.78 29.05
N LEU A 190 4.24 3.18 29.53
CA LEU A 190 5.52 3.05 28.83
C LEU A 190 5.40 2.16 27.58
N MET A 191 4.63 1.07 27.67
CA MET A 191 4.37 0.17 26.53
C MET A 191 3.55 0.88 25.45
N ILE A 192 2.55 1.67 25.85
CA ILE A 192 1.72 2.44 24.92
C ILE A 192 2.58 3.44 24.14
N SER A 193 3.50 4.13 24.82
CA SER A 193 4.46 5.03 24.18
C SER A 193 5.41 4.31 23.21
N MET A 194 5.93 3.14 23.58
CA MET A 194 6.79 2.32 22.72
C MET A 194 6.05 1.83 21.46
N VAL A 195 4.81 1.38 21.59
CA VAL A 195 3.99 0.95 20.45
C VAL A 195 3.71 2.13 19.53
N LEU A 196 3.35 3.30 20.08
CA LEU A 196 3.06 4.49 19.28
C LEU A 196 4.28 4.98 18.50
N THR A 197 5.43 5.10 19.17
CA THR A 197 6.69 5.54 18.56
C THR A 197 7.17 4.56 17.48
N THR A 198 7.08 3.25 17.74
CA THR A 198 7.41 2.22 16.75
C THR A 198 6.51 2.29 15.53
N ASN A 199 5.19 2.50 15.73
CA ASN A 199 4.23 2.61 14.64
C ASN A 199 4.45 3.88 13.78
N MET A 200 4.74 5.02 14.42
CA MET A 200 5.11 6.26 13.72
C MET A 200 6.38 6.08 12.89
N LEU A 201 7.42 5.50 13.48
CA LEU A 201 8.69 5.25 12.78
C LEU A 201 8.49 4.28 11.61
N ALA A 202 7.67 3.24 11.79
CA ALA A 202 7.29 2.33 10.72
C ALA A 202 6.59 3.07 9.57
N ALA A 203 5.60 3.91 9.89
CA ALA A 203 4.89 4.71 8.88
C ALA A 203 5.82 5.71 8.17
N LEU A 204 6.76 6.33 8.88
CA LEU A 204 7.79 7.20 8.28
C LEU A 204 8.70 6.44 7.32
N CYS A 205 9.19 5.25 7.71
CA CYS A 205 9.99 4.41 6.82
C CYS A 205 9.21 3.98 5.58
N PHE A 206 7.95 3.61 5.74
CA PHE A 206 7.07 3.21 4.63
C PHE A 206 6.80 4.39 3.67
N ALA A 207 6.49 5.56 4.22
CA ALA A 207 6.32 6.81 3.48
C ALA A 207 7.59 7.19 2.71
N GLY A 208 8.76 7.19 3.38
CA GLY A 208 10.04 7.47 2.74
C GLY A 208 10.39 6.49 1.62
N ALA A 209 10.13 5.20 1.83
CA ALA A 209 10.31 4.17 0.79
C ALA A 209 9.42 4.42 -0.43
N GLY A 210 8.13 4.71 -0.21
CA GLY A 210 7.16 5.03 -1.25
C GLY A 210 7.54 6.27 -2.06
N TRP A 211 7.96 7.35 -1.39
CA TRP A 211 8.40 8.59 -2.03
C TRP A 211 9.60 8.40 -2.95
N ILE A 212 10.63 7.70 -2.46
CA ILE A 212 11.86 7.47 -3.24
C ILE A 212 11.55 6.61 -4.48
N LEU A 213 10.71 5.57 -4.33
CA LEU A 213 10.25 4.73 -5.44
C LEU A 213 9.43 5.50 -6.48
N TYR A 214 8.57 6.42 -6.02
CA TYR A 214 7.80 7.26 -6.92
C TYR A 214 8.70 8.21 -7.73
N GLN A 215 9.61 8.92 -7.06
CA GLN A 215 10.52 9.85 -7.74
C GLN A 215 11.43 9.14 -8.75
N SER A 216 12.00 7.99 -8.39
CA SER A 216 12.89 7.24 -9.27
C SER A 216 12.15 6.75 -10.52
N THR A 217 10.91 6.28 -10.36
CA THR A 217 10.08 5.79 -11.47
C THR A 217 9.68 6.94 -12.39
N LYS A 218 9.27 8.09 -11.83
CA LYS A 218 8.97 9.31 -12.60
C LYS A 218 10.15 9.79 -13.43
N ARG A 219 11.36 9.86 -12.84
CA ARG A 219 12.59 10.28 -13.56
C ARG A 219 12.90 9.37 -14.74
N ARG A 220 12.79 8.05 -14.56
CA ARG A 220 13.05 7.08 -15.65
C ARG A 220 12.11 7.26 -16.83
N GLN A 221 10.83 7.48 -16.57
CA GLN A 221 9.86 7.71 -17.65
C GLN A 221 10.09 9.01 -18.40
N GLN A 222 10.47 10.09 -17.70
CA GLN A 222 10.82 11.34 -18.35
C GLN A 222 12.02 11.16 -19.30
N ILE A 223 13.05 10.44 -18.85
CA ILE A 223 14.22 10.13 -19.68
C ILE A 223 13.83 9.32 -20.92
N GLN A 224 13.00 8.29 -20.75
CA GLN A 224 12.52 7.48 -21.89
C GLN A 224 11.73 8.31 -22.92
N ARG A 225 10.88 9.23 -22.46
CA ARG A 225 10.14 10.14 -23.36
C ARG A 225 11.07 11.09 -24.11
N ILE A 226 12.07 11.64 -23.43
CA ILE A 226 13.06 12.53 -24.04
C ILE A 226 13.88 11.77 -25.09
N MET A 227 14.32 10.54 -24.77
CA MET A 227 15.04 9.68 -25.72
C MET A 227 14.19 9.34 -26.96
N ALA A 228 12.90 9.03 -26.78
CA ALA A 228 11.99 8.76 -27.90
C ALA A 228 11.79 10.01 -28.79
N MET A 229 11.62 11.19 -28.19
CA MET A 229 11.50 12.45 -28.95
C MET A 229 12.78 12.78 -29.73
N LEU A 230 13.96 12.51 -29.15
CA LEU A 230 15.25 12.67 -29.83
C LEU A 230 15.38 11.70 -31.01
N ASP A 231 15.02 10.44 -30.83
CA ASP A 231 15.08 9.42 -31.90
C ASP A 231 14.15 9.78 -33.07
N ASP A 232 12.93 10.22 -32.78
CA ASP A 232 11.98 10.71 -33.80
C ASP A 232 12.52 11.95 -34.55
N SER A 233 13.18 12.87 -33.83
CA SER A 233 13.79 14.05 -34.46
C SER A 233 14.99 13.70 -35.36
N LEU A 234 15.77 12.69 -34.98
CA LEU A 234 16.91 12.18 -35.75
C LEU A 234 16.48 11.31 -36.93
N ALA A 235 15.29 10.70 -36.89
CA ALA A 235 14.71 9.94 -38.00
C ALA A 235 14.12 10.84 -39.11
N GLN A 236 13.86 12.13 -38.85
CA GLN A 236 13.23 13.06 -39.80
C GLN A 236 14.11 13.85 -40.82
N PRO A 237 15.46 13.80 -40.89
CA PRO A 237 16.21 14.77 -41.69
C PRO A 237 16.34 14.48 -43.19
N LYS A 238 15.49 13.64 -43.81
CA LYS A 238 15.65 13.29 -45.25
C LYS A 238 14.46 13.48 -46.19
N LEU A 239 13.29 13.94 -45.74
CA LEU A 239 12.11 14.07 -46.63
C LEU A 239 11.82 15.50 -47.12
N ASN A 240 12.47 16.54 -46.59
CA ASN A 240 12.18 17.94 -46.98
C ASN A 240 13.17 18.55 -48.00
N GLY A 241 14.02 17.75 -48.64
CA GLY A 241 15.08 18.24 -49.54
C GLY A 241 14.79 18.20 -51.05
N ARG A 242 13.61 17.74 -51.51
CA ARG A 242 13.32 17.62 -52.96
C ARG A 242 11.86 17.94 -53.29
N ALA A 243 11.52 19.22 -53.23
CA ALA A 243 10.46 19.78 -54.05
C ALA A 243 11.01 21.05 -54.72
N GLY A 244 11.79 20.84 -55.78
CA GLY A 244 12.14 21.94 -56.69
C GLY A 244 10.87 22.42 -57.40
N PRO A 245 10.78 23.72 -57.74
CA PRO A 245 9.62 24.27 -58.43
C PRO A 245 9.49 23.58 -59.80
N ILE A 246 8.33 22.96 -60.03
CA ILE A 246 7.94 22.52 -61.36
C ILE A 246 7.49 23.80 -62.07
N HIS A 247 8.34 24.26 -62.99
CA HIS A 247 8.05 25.34 -63.93
C HIS A 247 6.91 24.95 -64.89
#